data_AF-A0A6I4TTV7-F1
#
_entry.id   AF-A0A6I4TTV7-F1
#
_cell.length_a   1.000
_cell.length_b   1.000
_cell.length_c   1.000
_cell.angle_alpha   90.00
_cell.angle_beta   90.00
_cell.angle_gamma   90.00
#
_symmetry.space_group_name_H-M   'P 1'
#
loop_
_entity.id
_entity.type
_entity.pdbx_description
1 polymer ?
#
loop_
_entity_poly.entity_id
_entity_poly.type
_entity_poly.pdbx_seq_one_letter_code
_entity_poly.pdbx_strand_id
1 'polypeptide(L)'
;MQTHTRALIAAAAFAFVTGRKVAGMFDHTAGQDLRIAAEARGDRLQGHDGDRDAAFGGTLPEIQEAGASSSITIKRHEGRATGYDRASETHFEAVVEDGMVKLYDHGEAAWFAYEIQDADAAQSYYRGG
;
A
#
# COMPACT_ATOMS: atom_id res chain seq x y z
N MET A 1 9.80 9.36 5.47
CA MET A 1 8.41 9.46 4.95
C MET A 1 7.39 9.52 6.09
N GLN A 2 6.16 10.00 5.91
CA GLN A 2 5.14 9.96 6.98
C GLN A 2 4.53 8.55 7.14
N THR A 3 4.10 8.18 8.36
CA THR A 3 3.57 6.83 8.65
C THR A 3 2.38 6.43 7.76
N HIS A 4 1.39 7.32 7.60
CA HIS A 4 0.24 7.06 6.73
C HIS A 4 0.64 6.90 5.27
N THR A 5 1.63 7.67 4.80
CA THR A 5 2.17 7.56 3.43
C THR A 5 2.81 6.20 3.20
N ARG A 6 3.55 5.66 4.19
CA ARG A 6 4.10 4.28 4.12
C ARG A 6 2.99 3.25 3.98
N ALA A 7 1.92 3.36 4.77
CA ALA A 7 0.79 2.44 4.71
C ALA A 7 0.06 2.50 3.35
N LEU A 8 -0.17 3.72 2.83
CA LEU A 8 -0.75 3.93 1.50
C LEU A 8 0.12 3.31 0.40
N ILE A 9 1.45 3.52 0.45
CA ILE A 9 2.39 2.93 -0.51
C ILE A 9 2.38 1.41 -0.43
N ALA A 10 2.32 0.83 0.77
CA ALA A 10 2.23 -0.60 0.94
C ALA A 10 0.93 -1.17 0.34
N ALA A 11 -0.22 -0.53 0.57
CA ALA A 11 -1.50 -0.91 -0.05
C ALA A 11 -1.42 -0.83 -1.58
N ALA A 12 -0.89 0.27 -2.11
CA ALA A 12 -0.73 0.50 -3.54
C ALA A 12 0.21 -0.54 -4.17
N ALA A 13 1.36 -0.80 -3.55
CA ALA A 13 2.34 -1.78 -4.02
C ALA A 13 1.72 -3.18 -4.09
N PHE A 14 1.01 -3.61 -3.04
CA PHE A 14 0.31 -4.90 -3.05
C PHE A 14 -0.69 -4.99 -4.21
N ALA A 15 -1.57 -4.00 -4.33
CA ALA A 15 -2.61 -3.99 -5.37
C ALA A 15 -2.00 -3.99 -6.78
N PHE A 16 -0.95 -3.20 -7.01
CA PHE A 16 -0.28 -3.12 -8.32
C PHE A 16 0.50 -4.39 -8.68
N VAL A 17 1.17 -5.02 -7.71
CA VAL A 17 2.02 -6.19 -7.96
C VAL A 17 1.19 -7.46 -8.09
N THR A 18 0.16 -7.63 -7.27
CA THR A 18 -0.64 -8.86 -7.22
C THR A 18 -1.92 -8.80 -8.06
N GLY A 19 -2.43 -7.59 -8.34
CA GLY A 19 -3.77 -7.41 -8.92
C GLY A 19 -4.92 -7.73 -7.94
N ARG A 20 -4.62 -8.03 -6.68
CA ARG A 20 -5.60 -8.35 -5.64
C ARG A 20 -6.05 -7.09 -4.90
N LYS A 21 -7.17 -7.20 -4.19
CA LYS A 21 -7.74 -6.10 -3.40
C LYS A 21 -7.18 -6.11 -1.99
N VAL A 22 -6.95 -4.91 -1.48
CA VAL A 22 -6.70 -4.64 -0.07
C VAL A 22 -8.03 -4.20 0.54
N ALA A 23 -8.45 -4.82 1.64
CA ALA A 23 -9.65 -4.46 2.39
C ALA A 23 -9.34 -3.92 3.80
N GLY A 24 -8.10 -4.08 4.23
CA GLY A 24 -7.53 -3.61 5.48
C GLY A 24 -6.06 -4.01 5.54
N MET A 25 -5.33 -3.49 6.52
CA MET A 25 -3.93 -3.87 6.74
C MET A 25 -3.63 -3.88 8.22
N PHE A 26 -2.76 -4.78 8.67
CA PHE A 26 -2.18 -4.72 10.02
C PHE A 26 -0.76 -4.15 9.95
N ASP A 27 -0.49 -3.07 10.67
CA ASP A 27 0.85 -2.47 10.79
C ASP A 27 1.60 -3.10 11.97
N HIS A 28 2.61 -3.91 11.68
CA HIS A 28 3.41 -4.57 12.72
C HIS A 28 4.29 -3.62 13.54
N THR A 29 4.59 -2.44 13.01
CA THR A 29 5.41 -1.43 13.69
C THR A 29 4.57 -0.71 14.74
N ALA A 30 3.32 -0.37 14.38
CA ALA A 30 2.39 0.31 15.26
C ALA A 30 1.53 -0.65 16.11
N GLY A 31 1.47 -1.93 15.75
CA GLY A 31 0.67 -2.94 16.42
C GLY A 31 -0.84 -2.71 16.31
N GLN A 32 -1.31 -2.22 15.16
CA GLN A 32 -2.73 -1.86 14.96
C GLN A 32 -3.24 -2.22 13.56
N ASP A 33 -4.55 -2.45 13.47
CA ASP A 33 -5.29 -2.50 12.22
C ASP A 33 -5.47 -1.10 11.62
N LEU A 34 -5.32 -1.01 10.31
CA LEU A 34 -5.51 0.17 9.48
C LEU A 34 -6.69 -0.07 8.55
N ARG A 35 -7.63 0.88 8.52
CA ARG A 35 -8.81 0.82 7.64
C ARG A 35 -8.46 1.36 6.24
N ILE A 36 -7.53 0.71 5.57
CA ILE A 36 -7.07 1.08 4.23
C ILE A 36 -7.58 0.06 3.22
N ALA A 37 -8.31 0.54 2.21
CA ALA A 37 -8.76 -0.26 1.08
C ALA A 37 -8.11 0.23 -0.22
N ALA A 38 -7.75 -0.69 -1.11
CA ALA A 38 -7.16 -0.37 -2.41
C ALA A 38 -7.44 -1.46 -3.44
N GLU A 39 -7.65 -1.06 -4.69
CA GLU A 39 -7.64 -1.98 -5.84
C GLU A 39 -6.93 -1.34 -7.03
N ALA A 40 -6.21 -2.17 -7.79
CA ALA A 40 -5.58 -1.76 -9.03
C ALA A 40 -6.21 -2.51 -10.23
N ARG A 41 -6.45 -1.78 -11.32
CA ARG A 41 -6.86 -2.35 -12.62
C ARG A 41 -5.91 -1.85 -13.69
N GLY A 42 -5.05 -2.75 -14.16
CA GLY A 42 -3.94 -2.38 -15.05
C GLY A 42 -2.95 -1.47 -14.32
N ASP A 43 -2.83 -0.23 -14.79
CA ASP A 43 -1.97 0.80 -14.19
C ASP A 43 -2.75 1.82 -13.34
N ARG A 44 -4.08 1.69 -13.26
CA ARG A 44 -4.92 2.61 -12.49
C ARG A 44 -5.19 2.06 -11.09
N LEU A 45 -5.01 2.90 -10.08
CA LEU A 45 -5.29 2.62 -8.68
C LEU A 45 -6.42 3.49 -8.17
N GLN A 46 -7.27 2.91 -7.33
CA GLN A 46 -8.16 3.63 -6.43
C GLN A 46 -8.04 3.05 -5.02
N GLY A 47 -8.10 3.91 -4.02
CA GLY A 47 -8.04 3.51 -2.62
C GLY A 47 -8.62 4.57 -1.69
N HIS A 48 -8.80 4.16 -0.44
CA HIS A 48 -9.36 4.99 0.61
C HIS A 48 -8.72 4.61 1.95
N ASP A 49 -8.26 5.63 2.68
CA ASP A 49 -7.88 5.55 4.08
C ASP A 49 -9.08 5.99 4.94
N GLY A 50 -9.77 5.01 5.52
CA GLY A 50 -10.94 5.23 6.36
C GLY A 50 -10.65 5.74 7.76
N ASP A 51 -9.39 5.73 8.21
CA ASP A 51 -8.98 6.35 9.47
C ASP A 51 -8.83 7.87 9.31
N ARG A 52 -8.41 8.30 8.12
CA ARG A 52 -8.28 9.72 7.76
C ARG A 52 -9.43 10.31 6.96
N ASP A 53 -10.36 9.46 6.51
CA ASP A 53 -11.43 9.83 5.56
C ASP A 53 -10.85 10.46 4.28
N ALA A 54 -9.81 9.82 3.73
CA ALA A 54 -9.03 10.35 2.61
C ALA A 54 -8.96 9.36 1.45
N ALA A 55 -9.40 9.79 0.27
CA ALA A 55 -9.22 9.02 -0.96
C ALA A 55 -7.77 9.12 -1.46
N PHE A 56 -7.30 8.09 -2.14
CA PHE A 56 -6.03 8.14 -2.87
C PHE A 56 -6.10 7.31 -4.15
N GLY A 57 -5.21 7.59 -5.08
CA GLY A 57 -5.17 6.85 -6.34
C GLY A 57 -4.39 7.58 -7.41
N GLY A 58 -4.50 7.09 -8.63
CA GLY A 58 -3.80 7.64 -9.77
C GLY A 58 -3.56 6.59 -10.84
N THR A 59 -2.63 6.91 -11.74
CA THR A 59 -2.20 6.01 -12.82
C THR A 59 -0.68 5.95 -12.79
N LEU A 60 -0.12 4.74 -12.81
CA LEU A 60 1.33 4.59 -12.81
C LEU A 60 1.99 5.45 -13.91
N PRO A 61 3.13 6.08 -13.58
CA PRO A 61 3.90 5.90 -12.35
C PRO A 61 3.46 6.81 -11.19
N GLU A 62 2.37 7.58 -11.29
CA GLU A 62 2.02 8.57 -10.26
C GLU A 62 0.72 8.24 -9.53
N ILE A 63 0.80 8.23 -8.19
CA ILE A 63 -0.37 8.20 -7.32
C ILE A 63 -0.33 9.38 -6.35
N GLN A 64 -1.48 9.74 -5.81
CA GLN A 64 -1.61 10.89 -4.93
C GLN A 64 -2.77 10.66 -3.95
N GLU A 65 -2.63 11.19 -2.74
CA GLU A 65 -3.74 11.35 -1.79
C GLU A 65 -4.58 12.58 -2.18
N ALA A 66 -5.90 12.46 -2.17
CA ALA A 66 -6.81 13.54 -2.50
C ALA A 66 -6.57 14.73 -1.56
N GLY A 67 -6.36 15.91 -2.14
CA GLY A 67 -6.06 17.13 -1.40
C GLY A 67 -4.58 17.29 -1.00
N ALA A 68 -3.72 16.28 -1.21
CA ALA A 68 -2.28 16.45 -1.03
C ALA A 68 -1.69 17.33 -2.14
N SER A 69 -0.66 18.11 -1.82
CA SER A 69 0.05 18.97 -2.78
C SER A 69 1.19 18.24 -3.52
N SER A 70 1.42 16.97 -3.24
CA SER A 70 2.55 16.19 -3.78
C SER A 70 2.12 14.77 -4.13
N SER A 71 2.75 14.20 -5.15
CA SER A 71 2.51 12.85 -5.65
C SER A 71 3.63 11.89 -5.24
N ILE A 72 3.30 10.60 -5.24
CA ILE A 72 4.24 9.50 -5.03
C ILE A 72 4.49 8.87 -6.40
N THR A 73 5.77 8.72 -6.76
CA THR A 73 6.16 7.95 -7.95
C THR A 73 6.34 6.49 -7.56
N ILE A 74 5.68 5.57 -8.28
CA ILE A 74 5.77 4.13 -8.10
C ILE A 74 6.16 3.47 -9.43
N LYS A 75 7.12 2.55 -9.36
CA LYS A 75 7.48 1.62 -10.43
C LYS A 75 7.32 0.20 -9.89
N ARG A 76 6.56 -0.63 -10.60
CA ARG A 76 6.39 -2.05 -10.24
C ARG A 76 7.32 -2.93 -11.06
N HIS A 77 7.78 -3.99 -10.40
CA HIS A 77 8.53 -5.10 -10.96
C HIS A 77 7.92 -6.41 -10.43
N GLU A 78 8.40 -7.55 -10.90
CA GLU A 78 7.95 -8.84 -10.39
C GLU A 78 8.17 -8.95 -8.87
N GLY A 79 7.09 -9.09 -8.11
CA GLY A 79 7.12 -9.20 -6.64
C GLY A 79 7.59 -7.95 -5.89
N ARG A 80 7.82 -6.81 -6.55
CA ARG A 80 8.42 -5.61 -5.93
C ARG A 80 7.85 -4.32 -6.48
N ALA A 81 7.93 -3.27 -5.67
CA ALA A 81 7.76 -1.89 -6.11
C ALA A 81 8.89 -1.02 -5.59
N THR A 82 9.28 -0.01 -6.37
CA THR A 82 10.23 1.02 -5.95
C THR A 82 9.64 2.38 -6.24
N GLY A 83 10.13 3.42 -5.57
CA GLY A 83 9.58 4.73 -5.82
C GLY A 83 10.21 5.86 -5.04
N TYR A 84 9.47 6.96 -5.04
CA TYR A 84 9.87 8.22 -4.43
C TYR A 84 8.64 8.97 -3.93
N ASP A 85 8.63 9.31 -2.65
CA ASP A 85 7.66 10.23 -2.08
C ASP A 85 8.16 11.68 -2.24
N ARG A 86 7.47 12.47 -3.06
CA ARG A 86 7.87 13.86 -3.31
C ARG A 86 7.62 14.78 -2.11
N ALA A 87 6.73 14.42 -1.19
CA ALA A 87 6.43 15.26 -0.04
C ALA A 87 7.59 15.25 0.97
N SER A 88 8.18 14.08 1.22
CA SER A 88 9.33 13.94 2.11
C SER A 88 10.69 13.89 1.40
N GLU A 89 10.68 13.90 0.07
CA GLU A 89 11.87 13.79 -0.77
C GLU A 89 12.68 12.49 -0.54
N THR A 90 12.00 11.39 -0.24
CA THR A 90 12.64 10.10 0.12
C THR A 90 12.30 8.97 -0.84
N HIS A 91 13.28 8.08 -1.05
CA HIS A 91 13.09 6.84 -1.80
C HIS A 91 12.51 5.73 -0.93
N PHE A 92 11.85 4.77 -1.58
CA PHE A 92 11.41 3.55 -0.92
C PHE A 92 11.57 2.32 -1.82
N GLU A 93 11.60 1.17 -1.17
CA GLU A 93 11.51 -0.14 -1.80
C GLU A 93 10.46 -0.96 -1.08
N ALA A 94 9.62 -1.67 -1.82
CA ALA A 94 8.61 -2.56 -1.28
C ALA A 94 8.77 -3.96 -1.87
N VAL A 95 8.81 -4.95 -1.00
CA VAL A 95 8.78 -6.37 -1.37
C VAL A 95 7.39 -6.89 -1.04
N VAL A 96 6.74 -7.48 -2.03
CA VAL A 96 5.39 -8.03 -1.92
C VAL A 96 5.50 -9.55 -1.87
N GLU A 97 5.07 -10.11 -0.75
CA GLU A 97 5.03 -11.55 -0.48
C GLU A 97 3.56 -11.97 -0.24
N ASP A 98 3.29 -13.27 -0.09
CA ASP A 98 1.93 -13.78 0.03
C ASP A 98 1.19 -13.17 1.23
N GLY A 99 0.30 -12.22 0.95
CA GLY A 99 -0.46 -11.49 1.97
C GLY A 99 0.34 -10.46 2.78
N MET A 100 1.56 -10.08 2.38
CA MET A 100 2.39 -9.16 3.16
C MET A 100 3.18 -8.19 2.28
N VAL A 101 3.40 -6.98 2.78
CA VAL A 101 4.33 -6.00 2.20
C VAL A 101 5.38 -5.61 3.22
N LYS A 102 6.65 -5.72 2.83
CA LYS A 102 7.79 -5.16 3.56
C LYS A 102 8.26 -3.92 2.82
N LEU A 103 8.20 -2.76 3.47
CA LEU A 103 8.55 -1.46 2.91
C LEU A 103 9.81 -0.94 3.60
N TYR A 104 10.85 -0.67 2.82
CA TYR A 104 12.05 0.04 3.26
C TYR A 104 11.89 1.53 2.94
N ASP A 105 11.91 2.36 3.98
CA ASP A 105 11.93 3.83 3.87
C ASP A 105 13.38 4.29 3.96
N HIS A 106 13.95 4.78 2.86
CA HIS A 106 15.34 5.25 2.83
C HIS A 106 15.56 6.49 3.71
N GLY A 107 14.51 7.27 3.99
CA GLY A 107 14.61 8.42 4.89
C GLY A 107 14.80 8.02 6.36
N GLU A 108 14.20 6.89 6.76
CA GLU A 108 14.31 6.33 8.12
C GLU A 108 15.38 5.25 8.22
N ALA A 109 15.93 4.79 7.09
CA ALA A 109 16.82 3.64 6.98
C ALA A 109 16.27 2.38 7.70
N ALA A 110 14.97 2.14 7.58
CA ALA A 110 14.26 1.12 8.34
C ALA A 110 13.22 0.37 7.49
N TRP A 111 12.96 -0.88 7.89
CA TRP A 111 11.91 -1.73 7.34
C TRP A 111 10.63 -1.61 8.16
N PHE A 112 9.51 -1.53 7.45
CA PHE A 112 8.14 -1.52 7.97
C PHE A 112 7.38 -2.68 7.34
N ALA A 113 6.54 -3.34 8.14
CA ALA A 113 5.86 -4.56 7.75
C ALA A 113 4.35 -4.39 7.86
N TYR A 114 3.65 -4.76 6.79
CA TYR A 114 2.20 -4.67 6.70
C TYR A 114 1.62 -6.00 6.24
N GLU A 115 0.74 -6.59 7.05
CA GLU A 115 -0.05 -7.76 6.67
C GLU A 115 -1.33 -7.31 5.99
N ILE A 116 -1.67 -7.92 4.85
CA ILE A 116 -2.81 -7.54 4.02
C ILE A 116 -4.04 -8.35 4.40
N GLN A 117 -5.11 -7.64 4.70
CA GLN A 117 -6.42 -8.24 4.88
C GLN A 117 -7.15 -8.20 3.54
N ASP A 118 -7.33 -9.38 2.94
CA ASP A 118 -7.99 -9.54 1.65
C ASP A 118 -9.50 -9.76 1.87
N ALA A 119 -10.34 -9.09 1.06
CA ALA A 119 -11.80 -9.27 1.11
C ALA A 119 -12.24 -10.71 0.75
N ASP A 120 -11.42 -11.44 0.00
CA ASP A 120 -11.69 -12.78 -0.50
C ASP A 120 -11.18 -13.88 0.46
N ALA A 121 -10.20 -13.56 1.31
CA ALA A 121 -9.75 -14.47 2.37
C ALA A 121 -10.92 -14.83 3.31
N ALA A 122 -11.83 -13.86 3.56
CA ALA A 122 -13.09 -14.03 4.29
C ALA A 122 -13.96 -15.22 3.84
N GLN A 123 -13.91 -15.57 2.55
CA GLN A 123 -14.74 -16.64 1.99
C GLN A 123 -14.07 -18.01 2.04
N SER A 124 -12.74 -18.05 2.17
CA SER A 124 -11.97 -19.30 2.20
C SER A 124 -12.13 -20.08 3.50
N TYR A 125 -12.51 -19.41 4.60
CA TYR A 125 -12.77 -20.06 5.88
C TYR A 125 -14.12 -20.80 5.94
N TYR A 126 -15.05 -20.50 5.03
CA TYR A 126 -16.42 -21.07 5.04
C TYR A 126 -16.59 -22.28 4.09
N ARG A 127 -15.53 -22.70 3.36
CA ARG A 127 -15.53 -23.95 2.57
C ARG A 127 -14.55 -24.95 3.17
N GLY A 128 -14.83 -25.46 4.36
CA GLY A 128 -13.96 -26.45 5.00
C GLY A 128 -14.44 -26.92 6.36
N GLY A 129 -15.73 -27.24 6.49
CA GLY A 129 -16.33 -27.85 7.68
C GLY A 129 -17.34 -28.91 7.29
#